data_AF-A0A482Z9Z9-F1
#
_entry.id   AF-A0A482Z9Z9-F1
#
_cell.length_a   1.000
_cell.length_b   1.000
_cell.length_c   1.000
_cell.angle_alpha   90.00
_cell.angle_beta   90.00
_cell.angle_gamma   90.00
#
_symmetry.space_group_name_H-M   'P 1'
#
loop_
_entity.id
_entity.type
_entity.pdbx_description
1 polymer ?
#
loop_
_entity_poly.entity_id
_entity_poly.type
_entity_poly.pdbx_seq_one_letter_code
_entity_poly.pdbx_strand_id
1 'polypeptide(L)'
;MHPLIKKLEKFKAGLRCTNLECSTCGEFIYAVRDDLMVNSGDEIKRYLLEMPLNEFENLDDDWKYLLRKFCPDEMSPLLLRLSNKKHDRLMIELNKVEHLLKQAEINIDTVDIREVDKFLFQLKGSTYGDKRYRKLLDLGIKMAIKNNDNSLIETLAIVLGEEILNQKQLFNLAMNKIKVHKNIHRILYNNLRQTVPEVRGYVGDGISFRPYWR
;
A
#
# COMPACT_ATOMS: atom_id res chain seq x y z
N MET A 1 9.96 -21.20 -14.72
CA MET A 1 10.45 -20.02 -15.46
C MET A 1 10.33 -20.30 -16.95
N HIS A 2 9.56 -19.48 -17.69
CA HIS A 2 9.22 -19.73 -19.09
C HIS A 2 10.48 -19.76 -19.99
N PRO A 3 10.54 -20.59 -21.05
CA PRO A 3 11.69 -20.65 -21.97
C PRO A 3 12.07 -19.29 -22.56
N LEU A 4 11.09 -18.43 -22.83
CA LEU A 4 11.32 -17.06 -23.29
C LEU A 4 11.99 -16.21 -22.20
N ILE A 5 11.51 -16.24 -20.96
CA ILE A 5 12.14 -15.54 -19.83
C ILE A 5 13.58 -16.05 -19.64
N LYS A 6 13.82 -17.35 -19.79
CA LYS A 6 15.18 -17.93 -19.71
C LYS A 6 16.08 -17.51 -20.87
N LYS A 7 15.55 -17.34 -22.09
CA LYS A 7 16.27 -16.76 -23.23
C LYS A 7 16.60 -15.28 -22.98
N LEU A 8 15.61 -14.51 -22.51
CA LEU A 8 15.72 -13.09 -22.18
C LEU A 8 16.71 -12.84 -21.04
N GLU A 9 16.68 -13.64 -19.97
CA GLU A 9 17.64 -13.56 -18.84
C GLU A 9 19.07 -13.95 -19.26
N LYS A 10 19.23 -15.00 -20.06
CA LYS A 10 20.54 -15.35 -20.64
C LYS A 10 21.07 -14.24 -21.54
N PHE A 11 20.18 -13.53 -22.23
CA PHE A 11 20.51 -12.39 -23.08
C PHE A 11 20.90 -11.16 -22.23
N LYS A 12 20.12 -10.82 -21.19
CA LYS A 12 20.43 -9.76 -20.20
C LYS A 12 21.79 -9.96 -19.54
N ALA A 13 22.13 -11.19 -19.16
CA ALA A 13 23.43 -11.53 -18.58
C ALA A 13 24.63 -11.28 -19.53
N GLY A 14 24.39 -11.21 -20.85
CA GLY A 14 25.39 -10.85 -21.86
C GLY A 14 25.54 -9.33 -22.10
N LEU A 15 24.62 -8.50 -21.61
CA LEU A 15 24.61 -7.06 -21.81
C LEU A 15 25.43 -6.36 -20.71
N ARG A 16 26.68 -5.94 -21.01
CA ARG A 16 27.59 -5.29 -20.05
C ARG A 16 27.67 -3.76 -20.14
N CYS A 17 26.64 -3.08 -20.66
CA CYS A 17 26.64 -1.62 -20.71
C CYS A 17 25.30 -1.04 -20.25
N THR A 18 25.36 -0.12 -19.28
CA THR A 18 24.21 0.44 -18.57
C THR A 18 23.61 1.69 -19.22
N ASN A 19 24.19 2.22 -20.30
CA ASN A 19 23.72 3.46 -20.94
C ASN A 19 23.08 3.21 -22.31
N LEU A 20 21.75 3.25 -22.32
CA LEU A 20 20.87 3.02 -23.48
C LEU A 20 20.85 4.17 -24.51
N GLU A 21 21.58 5.26 -24.26
CA GLU A 21 21.58 6.49 -25.10
C GLU A 21 22.97 6.82 -25.65
N CYS A 22 23.96 5.95 -25.45
CA CYS A 22 25.32 6.16 -25.96
C CYS A 22 25.37 5.94 -27.48
N SER A 23 26.03 6.81 -28.25
CA SER A 23 26.13 6.72 -29.72
C SER A 23 26.85 5.46 -30.23
N THR A 24 27.72 4.85 -29.42
CA THR A 24 28.38 3.56 -29.71
C THR A 24 27.50 2.35 -29.35
N CYS A 25 26.59 2.52 -28.38
CA CYS A 25 25.75 1.49 -27.78
C CYS A 25 24.33 1.48 -28.40
N GLY A 26 23.93 2.61 -28.98
CA GLY A 26 22.65 2.81 -29.65
C GLY A 26 22.57 2.02 -30.96
N GLU A 27 23.67 1.94 -31.73
CA GLU A 27 23.79 1.02 -32.88
C GLU A 27 23.56 -0.44 -32.47
N PHE A 28 24.02 -0.80 -31.26
CA PHE A 28 23.82 -2.13 -30.70
C PHE A 28 22.36 -2.37 -30.28
N ILE A 29 21.62 -1.36 -29.81
CA ILE A 29 20.16 -1.46 -29.59
C ILE A 29 19.40 -1.64 -30.92
N TYR A 30 19.87 -1.01 -32.00
CA TYR A 30 19.30 -1.23 -33.33
C TYR A 30 19.57 -2.66 -33.83
N ALA A 31 20.75 -3.23 -33.57
CA ALA A 31 21.02 -4.64 -33.85
C ALA A 31 20.18 -5.58 -32.98
N VAL A 32 19.94 -5.24 -31.70
CA VAL A 32 19.03 -5.98 -30.80
C VAL A 32 17.59 -5.91 -31.30
N ARG A 33 17.13 -4.74 -31.76
CA ARG A 33 15.81 -4.57 -32.41
C ARG A 33 15.72 -5.46 -33.64
N ASP A 34 16.73 -5.42 -34.50
CA ASP A 34 16.71 -6.14 -35.77
C ASP A 34 16.78 -7.66 -35.53
N ASP A 35 17.56 -8.15 -34.57
CA ASP A 35 17.62 -9.57 -34.21
C ASP A 35 16.35 -10.06 -33.49
N LEU A 36 15.81 -9.27 -32.54
CA LEU A 36 14.51 -9.56 -31.90
C LEU A 36 13.37 -9.58 -32.91
N MET A 37 13.32 -8.61 -33.83
CA MET A 37 12.26 -8.49 -34.85
C MET A 37 12.36 -9.58 -35.90
N VAL A 38 13.56 -9.92 -36.38
CA VAL A 38 13.77 -10.91 -37.45
C VAL A 38 13.58 -12.35 -36.94
N ASN A 39 14.05 -12.66 -35.73
CA ASN A 39 14.12 -14.06 -35.27
C ASN A 39 13.10 -14.42 -34.18
N SER A 40 12.49 -13.46 -33.49
CA SER A 40 11.67 -13.73 -32.30
C SER A 40 10.43 -12.85 -32.14
N GLY A 41 10.17 -11.93 -33.08
CA GLY A 41 9.08 -10.95 -32.99
C GLY A 41 7.71 -11.61 -32.83
N ASP A 42 7.42 -12.61 -33.66
CA ASP A 42 6.15 -13.36 -33.62
C ASP A 42 6.02 -14.26 -32.38
N GLU A 43 7.13 -14.81 -31.89
CA GLU A 43 7.15 -15.65 -30.67
C GLU A 43 6.92 -14.80 -29.42
N ILE A 44 7.56 -13.62 -29.35
CA ILE A 44 7.38 -12.63 -28.30
C ILE A 44 5.95 -12.08 -28.33
N LYS A 45 5.44 -11.73 -29.52
CA LYS A 45 4.08 -11.23 -29.72
C LYS A 45 3.03 -12.23 -29.23
N ARG A 46 3.16 -13.50 -29.63
CA ARG A 46 2.27 -14.58 -29.17
C ARG A 46 2.33 -14.75 -27.66
N TYR A 47 3.55 -14.80 -27.10
CA TYR A 47 3.72 -14.95 -25.68
C TYR A 47 3.16 -13.77 -24.87
N LEU A 48 3.36 -12.52 -25.30
CA LEU A 48 2.80 -11.35 -24.63
C LEU A 48 1.27 -11.36 -24.65
N LEU A 49 0.66 -11.79 -25.75
CA LEU A 49 -0.80 -11.90 -25.86
C LEU A 49 -1.38 -13.03 -25.00
N GLU A 50 -0.62 -14.11 -24.81
CA GLU A 50 -1.00 -15.28 -24.01
C GLU A 50 -0.55 -15.20 -22.54
N MET A 51 0.32 -14.25 -22.20
CA MET A 51 0.90 -14.11 -20.86
C MET A 51 -0.20 -13.74 -19.83
N PRO A 52 -0.31 -14.51 -18.74
CA PRO A 52 -1.17 -14.15 -17.63
C PRO A 52 -0.78 -12.80 -16.99
N LEU A 53 -1.77 -11.95 -16.69
CA LEU A 53 -1.55 -10.59 -16.13
C LEU A 53 -0.71 -10.59 -14.84
N ASN A 54 -0.80 -11.64 -14.03
CA ASN A 54 0.01 -11.82 -12.80
C ASN A 54 1.48 -12.11 -13.09
N GLU A 55 1.80 -12.82 -14.17
CA GLU A 55 3.20 -13.02 -14.59
C GLU A 55 3.80 -11.71 -15.10
N PHE A 56 3.01 -10.94 -15.85
CA PHE A 56 3.43 -9.61 -16.31
C PHE A 56 3.67 -8.63 -15.15
N GLU A 57 2.80 -8.62 -14.12
CA GLU A 57 2.97 -7.77 -12.93
C GLU A 57 4.34 -8.01 -12.25
N ASN A 58 4.82 -9.25 -12.27
CA ASN A 58 6.06 -9.70 -11.64
C ASN A 58 7.31 -9.58 -12.53
N LEU A 59 7.19 -9.12 -13.78
CA LEU A 59 8.36 -8.84 -14.61
C LEU A 59 9.18 -7.70 -14.02
N ASP A 60 10.50 -7.80 -14.19
CA ASP A 60 11.45 -6.72 -13.87
C ASP A 60 11.08 -5.44 -14.66
N ASP A 61 11.30 -4.28 -14.05
CA ASP A 61 10.96 -2.98 -14.63
C ASP A 61 11.80 -2.70 -15.89
N ASP A 62 13.01 -3.25 -16.00
CA ASP A 62 13.82 -3.19 -17.22
C ASP A 62 13.11 -3.89 -18.39
N TRP A 63 12.49 -5.04 -18.14
CA TRP A 63 11.75 -5.78 -19.16
C TRP A 63 10.49 -5.04 -19.57
N LYS A 64 9.75 -4.48 -18.60
CA LYS A 64 8.58 -3.66 -18.88
C LYS A 64 8.95 -2.42 -19.70
N TYR A 65 10.10 -1.81 -19.43
CA TYR A 65 10.62 -0.67 -20.18
C TYR A 65 10.95 -1.04 -21.63
N LEU A 66 11.73 -2.11 -21.84
CA LEU A 66 12.11 -2.57 -23.19
C LEU A 66 10.86 -2.95 -24.00
N LEU A 67 9.91 -3.68 -23.40
CA LEU A 67 8.66 -4.05 -24.06
C LEU A 67 7.82 -2.84 -24.47
N ARG A 68 7.71 -1.81 -23.61
CA ARG A 68 7.03 -0.55 -23.96
C ARG A 68 7.71 0.19 -25.09
N LYS A 69 9.04 0.16 -25.13
CA LYS A 69 9.84 0.88 -26.13
C LYS A 69 9.79 0.21 -27.51
N PHE A 70 9.74 -1.11 -27.55
CA PHE A 70 9.85 -1.87 -28.81
C PHE A 70 8.53 -2.45 -29.33
N CYS A 71 7.53 -2.66 -28.47
CA CYS A 71 6.21 -3.19 -28.85
C CYS A 71 5.06 -2.33 -28.28
N PRO A 72 5.02 -1.00 -28.56
CA PRO A 72 4.07 -0.09 -27.92
C PRO A 72 2.59 -0.43 -28.22
N ASP A 73 2.30 -0.87 -29.44
CA ASP A 73 0.93 -1.18 -29.88
C ASP A 73 0.41 -2.46 -29.22
N GLU A 74 1.24 -3.50 -29.15
CA GLU A 74 0.91 -4.76 -28.47
C GLU A 74 0.83 -4.61 -26.94
N MET A 75 1.61 -3.69 -26.36
CA MET A 75 1.60 -3.41 -24.93
C MET A 75 0.37 -2.62 -24.49
N SER A 76 -0.21 -1.81 -25.38
CA SER A 76 -1.34 -0.94 -25.04
C SER A 76 -2.57 -1.72 -24.51
N PRO A 77 -3.03 -2.82 -25.14
CA PRO A 77 -4.09 -3.67 -24.59
C PRO A 77 -3.76 -4.31 -23.24
N LEU A 78 -2.52 -4.75 -23.02
CA LEU A 78 -2.09 -5.34 -21.75
C LEU A 78 -2.06 -4.31 -20.61
N LEU A 79 -1.54 -3.12 -20.90
CA LEU A 79 -1.52 -2.00 -19.96
C LEU A 79 -2.94 -1.54 -19.62
N LEU A 80 -3.85 -1.51 -20.61
CA LEU A 80 -5.27 -1.23 -20.39
C LEU A 80 -5.91 -2.27 -19.48
N ARG A 81 -5.67 -3.56 -19.72
CA ARG A 81 -6.18 -4.66 -18.86
C ARG A 81 -5.65 -4.55 -17.42
N LEU A 82 -4.37 -4.20 -17.24
CA LEU A 82 -3.80 -3.96 -15.90
C LEU A 82 -4.42 -2.75 -15.21
N SER A 83 -4.62 -1.67 -15.95
CA SER A 83 -5.28 -0.47 -15.46
C SER A 83 -6.70 -0.80 -15.00
N ASN A 84 -7.46 -1.53 -15.82
CA ASN A 84 -8.82 -1.95 -15.49
C ASN A 84 -8.85 -2.88 -14.27
N LYS A 85 -7.97 -3.89 -14.21
CA LYS A 85 -7.87 -4.78 -13.03
C LYS A 85 -7.54 -4.01 -11.74
N LYS A 86 -6.66 -3.01 -11.81
CA LYS A 86 -6.36 -2.12 -10.68
C LYS A 86 -7.57 -1.26 -10.32
N HIS A 87 -8.26 -0.71 -11.32
CA HIS A 87 -9.48 0.06 -11.14
C HIS A 87 -10.57 -0.76 -10.46
N ASP A 88 -10.85 -1.98 -10.94
CA ASP A 88 -11.85 -2.88 -10.35
C ASP A 88 -11.54 -3.21 -8.89
N ARG A 89 -10.26 -3.47 -8.57
CA ARG A 89 -9.83 -3.66 -7.17
C ARG A 89 -10.10 -2.41 -6.32
N LEU A 90 -9.75 -1.24 -6.82
CA LEU A 90 -10.00 0.02 -6.11
C LEU A 90 -11.51 0.27 -5.94
N MET A 91 -12.33 -0.02 -6.94
CA MET A 91 -13.79 0.10 -6.87
C MET A 91 -14.40 -0.87 -5.87
N ILE A 92 -13.89 -2.10 -5.78
CA ILE A 92 -14.31 -3.07 -4.74
C ILE A 92 -13.98 -2.53 -3.35
N GLU A 93 -12.77 -2.00 -3.13
CA GLU A 93 -12.41 -1.41 -1.83
C GLU A 93 -13.24 -0.16 -1.51
N LEU A 94 -13.50 0.69 -2.50
CA LEU A 94 -14.35 1.87 -2.35
C LEU A 94 -15.79 1.48 -2.00
N ASN A 95 -16.36 0.47 -2.66
CA ASN A 95 -17.69 -0.05 -2.34
C ASN A 95 -17.77 -0.64 -0.93
N LYS A 96 -16.72 -1.33 -0.47
CA LYS A 96 -16.63 -1.81 0.93
C LYS A 96 -16.65 -0.65 1.92
N VAL A 97 -15.85 0.40 1.65
CA VAL A 97 -15.80 1.60 2.47
C VAL A 97 -17.17 2.29 2.51
N GLU A 98 -17.82 2.48 1.37
CA GLU A 98 -19.16 3.07 1.31
C GLU A 98 -20.19 2.25 2.10
N HIS A 99 -20.13 0.92 2.00
CA HIS A 99 -21.03 0.04 2.74
C HIS A 99 -20.81 0.15 4.25
N LEU A 100 -19.56 0.16 4.71
CA LEU A 100 -19.21 0.32 6.13
C LEU A 100 -19.67 1.69 6.66
N LEU A 101 -19.48 2.77 5.88
CA LEU A 101 -19.94 4.11 6.25
C LEU A 101 -21.47 4.21 6.30
N LYS A 102 -22.19 3.57 5.36
CA LYS A 102 -23.66 3.48 5.39
C LYS A 102 -24.16 2.69 6.59
N GLN A 103 -23.51 1.57 6.94
CA GLN A 103 -23.85 0.81 8.16
C GLN A 103 -23.62 1.63 9.43
N ALA A 104 -22.54 2.41 9.47
CA ALA A 104 -22.30 3.35 10.56
C ALA A 104 -23.42 4.40 10.63
N GLU A 105 -23.90 4.96 9.52
CA GLU A 105 -25.02 5.91 9.55
C GLU A 105 -26.33 5.31 10.08
N ILE A 106 -26.58 4.02 9.86
CA ILE A 106 -27.82 3.34 10.27
C ILE A 106 -27.78 2.92 11.75
N ASN A 107 -26.58 2.73 12.35
CA ASN A 107 -26.41 2.13 13.68
C ASN A 107 -25.42 2.85 14.61
N ILE A 108 -25.02 4.11 14.37
CA ILE A 108 -24.37 4.95 15.41
C ILE A 108 -25.40 5.35 16.49
N ASP A 109 -26.19 4.38 16.97
CA ASP A 109 -26.70 4.44 18.33
C ASP A 109 -25.60 3.85 19.24
N THR A 110 -24.75 4.79 19.62
CA THR A 110 -23.50 4.83 20.39
C THR A 110 -23.35 3.94 21.66
N VAL A 111 -23.66 2.65 21.64
CA VAL A 111 -23.48 1.80 22.86
C VAL A 111 -22.19 0.97 22.87
N ASP A 112 -21.71 0.44 21.73
CA ASP A 112 -20.56 -0.49 21.75
C ASP A 112 -19.23 0.14 21.33
N ILE A 113 -18.33 0.28 22.30
CA ILE A 113 -16.96 0.74 22.10
C ILE A 113 -16.14 -0.17 21.17
N ARG A 114 -16.45 -1.47 21.12
CA ARG A 114 -15.74 -2.46 20.31
C ARG A 114 -16.09 -2.34 18.83
N GLU A 115 -17.35 -2.06 18.52
CA GLU A 115 -17.79 -1.77 17.15
C GLU A 115 -17.10 -0.51 16.63
N VAL A 116 -17.08 0.58 17.41
CA VAL A 116 -16.40 1.82 17.04
C VAL A 116 -14.90 1.60 16.81
N ASP A 117 -14.24 0.88 17.71
CA ASP A 117 -12.82 0.49 17.57
C ASP A 117 -12.57 -0.26 16.25
N LYS A 118 -13.36 -1.31 15.98
CA LYS A 118 -13.24 -2.12 14.77
C LYS A 118 -13.45 -1.30 13.49
N PHE A 119 -14.48 -0.46 13.44
CA PHE A 119 -14.75 0.38 12.27
C PHE A 119 -13.62 1.38 12.01
N LEU A 120 -13.15 2.07 13.05
CA LEU A 120 -12.06 3.05 12.91
C LEU A 120 -10.78 2.39 12.38
N PHE A 121 -10.45 1.19 12.87
CA PHE A 121 -9.27 0.47 12.38
C PHE A 121 -9.44 -0.03 10.94
N GLN A 122 -10.62 -0.52 10.56
CA GLN A 122 -10.91 -0.99 9.20
C GLN A 122 -10.81 0.13 8.17
N LEU A 123 -11.19 1.35 8.56
CA LEU A 123 -11.21 2.54 7.68
C LEU A 123 -9.89 3.33 7.69
N LYS A 124 -8.84 2.82 8.34
CA LYS A 124 -7.55 3.51 8.38
C LYS A 124 -6.99 3.72 6.95
N GLY A 125 -6.62 4.96 6.63
CA GLY A 125 -5.99 5.32 5.35
C GLY A 125 -6.93 5.46 4.14
N SER A 126 -8.23 5.15 4.25
CA SER A 126 -9.15 5.16 3.11
C SER A 126 -10.15 6.34 3.09
N THR A 127 -10.31 7.09 4.18
CA THR A 127 -11.45 8.05 4.32
C THR A 127 -11.12 9.38 5.00
N TYR A 128 -9.89 9.88 4.92
CA TYR A 128 -9.47 11.12 5.61
C TYR A 128 -10.30 12.38 5.26
N GLY A 129 -10.93 12.40 4.08
CA GLY A 129 -11.81 13.48 3.61
C GLY A 129 -13.30 13.33 3.94
N ASP A 130 -13.77 12.15 4.36
CA ASP A 130 -15.21 11.88 4.51
C ASP A 130 -15.78 12.47 5.81
N LYS A 131 -16.85 13.28 5.71
CA LYS A 131 -17.50 13.93 6.84
C LYS A 131 -18.06 12.94 7.87
N ARG A 132 -18.51 11.76 7.42
CA ARG A 132 -19.04 10.68 8.29
C ARG A 132 -17.92 10.03 9.06
N TYR A 133 -16.79 9.77 8.40
CA TYR A 133 -15.60 9.24 9.06
C TYR A 133 -15.09 10.19 10.15
N ARG A 134 -15.08 11.50 9.89
CA ARG A 134 -14.71 12.51 10.92
C ARG A 134 -15.64 12.47 12.13
N LYS A 135 -16.95 12.34 11.93
CA LYS A 135 -17.91 12.19 13.04
C LYS A 135 -17.64 10.92 13.87
N LEU A 136 -17.32 9.80 13.21
CA LEU A 136 -16.99 8.55 13.87
C LEU A 136 -15.67 8.67 14.66
N LEU A 137 -14.67 9.36 14.09
CA LEU A 137 -13.40 9.64 14.74
C LEU A 137 -13.59 10.50 16.00
N ASP A 138 -14.37 11.57 15.91
CA ASP A 138 -14.72 12.42 17.07
C ASP A 138 -15.44 11.64 18.16
N LEU A 139 -16.38 10.75 17.78
CA LEU A 139 -17.06 9.86 18.71
C LEU A 139 -16.06 8.91 19.39
N GLY A 140 -15.18 8.27 18.61
CA GLY A 140 -14.15 7.37 19.11
C GLY A 140 -13.23 8.06 20.12
N ILE A 141 -12.78 9.28 19.82
CA ILE A 141 -11.97 10.09 20.75
C ILE A 141 -12.72 10.32 22.07
N LYS A 142 -13.99 10.75 22.00
CA LYS A 142 -14.81 10.97 23.20
C LYS A 142 -15.01 9.68 24.01
N MET A 143 -15.26 8.56 23.36
CA MET A 143 -15.44 7.26 24.01
C MET A 143 -14.16 6.75 24.65
N ALA A 144 -13.01 6.89 23.98
CA ALA A 144 -11.70 6.50 24.49
C ALA A 144 -11.36 7.28 25.77
N ILE A 145 -11.56 8.59 25.75
CA ILE A 145 -11.30 9.46 26.91
C ILE A 145 -12.25 9.13 28.06
N LYS A 146 -13.56 9.03 27.78
CA LYS A 146 -14.58 8.78 28.80
C LYS A 146 -14.40 7.42 29.49
N ASN A 147 -14.12 6.36 28.71
CA ASN A 147 -14.05 5.00 29.23
C ASN A 147 -12.63 4.54 29.56
N ASN A 148 -11.61 5.35 29.23
CA ASN A 148 -10.21 5.01 29.42
C ASN A 148 -9.81 3.66 28.78
N ASP A 149 -10.41 3.35 27.63
CA ASP A 149 -10.31 2.04 26.96
C ASP A 149 -9.01 1.93 26.16
N ASN A 150 -8.14 1.00 26.57
CA ASN A 150 -6.79 0.89 26.01
C ASN A 150 -6.78 0.53 24.53
N SER A 151 -7.69 -0.35 24.09
CA SER A 151 -7.68 -0.80 22.70
C SER A 151 -8.16 0.30 21.77
N LEU A 152 -9.21 1.03 22.13
CA LEU A 152 -9.64 2.18 21.34
C LEU A 152 -8.56 3.28 21.31
N ILE A 153 -7.83 3.49 22.42
CA ILE A 153 -6.66 4.38 22.44
C ILE A 153 -5.58 3.90 21.46
N GLU A 154 -5.27 2.60 21.42
CA GLU A 154 -4.32 2.02 20.46
C GLU A 154 -4.78 2.28 19.02
N THR A 155 -6.03 1.99 18.70
CA THR A 155 -6.60 2.20 17.37
C THR A 155 -6.57 3.66 16.96
N LEU A 156 -6.96 4.58 17.85
CA LEU A 156 -6.91 6.02 17.57
C LEU A 156 -5.47 6.50 17.36
N ALA A 157 -4.50 5.99 18.13
CA ALA A 157 -3.09 6.32 17.92
C ALA A 157 -2.54 5.80 16.58
N ILE A 158 -3.03 4.66 16.09
CA ILE A 158 -2.71 4.16 14.76
C ILE A 158 -3.36 5.02 13.67
N VAL A 159 -4.65 5.35 13.83
CA VAL A 159 -5.45 6.06 12.84
C VAL A 159 -4.99 7.51 12.69
N LEU A 160 -4.74 8.21 13.79
CA LEU A 160 -4.33 9.62 13.79
C LEU A 160 -2.85 9.81 13.46
N GLY A 161 -1.99 8.82 13.74
CA GLY A 161 -0.54 8.97 13.54
C GLY A 161 0.02 10.19 14.28
N GLU A 162 0.66 11.10 13.57
CA GLU A 162 1.18 12.37 14.12
C GLU A 162 0.07 13.35 14.55
N GLU A 163 -1.12 13.29 13.94
CA GLU A 163 -2.23 14.19 14.25
C GLU A 163 -2.80 13.98 15.66
N ILE A 164 -2.43 12.88 16.33
CA ILE A 164 -2.79 12.68 17.74
C ILE A 164 -2.28 13.82 18.62
N LEU A 165 -1.19 14.49 18.22
CA LEU A 165 -0.64 15.66 18.93
C LEU A 165 -1.62 16.84 18.97
N ASN A 166 -2.52 16.94 17.98
CA ASN A 166 -3.56 17.95 17.95
C ASN A 166 -4.69 17.64 18.96
N GLN A 167 -4.79 16.39 19.41
CA GLN A 167 -5.78 15.90 20.38
C GLN A 167 -5.16 15.76 21.77
N LYS A 168 -4.81 16.90 22.40
CA LYS A 168 -4.05 16.96 23.68
C LYS A 168 -4.54 16.00 24.76
N GLN A 169 -5.87 15.91 24.97
CA GLN A 169 -6.44 15.03 26.00
C GLN A 169 -6.17 13.54 25.70
N LEU A 170 -6.41 13.12 24.45
CA LEU A 170 -6.15 11.75 24.02
C LEU A 170 -4.66 11.42 24.05
N PHE A 171 -3.81 12.33 23.57
CA PHE A 171 -2.36 12.16 23.60
C PHE A 171 -1.84 11.98 25.04
N ASN A 172 -2.24 12.86 25.97
CA ASN A 172 -1.86 12.74 27.37
C ASN A 172 -2.35 11.44 28.00
N LEU A 173 -3.56 11.01 27.63
CA LEU A 173 -4.10 9.73 28.07
C LEU A 173 -3.24 8.56 27.56
N ALA A 174 -2.89 8.55 26.27
CA ALA A 174 -2.04 7.53 25.68
C ALA A 174 -0.63 7.52 26.32
N MET A 175 -0.04 8.69 26.55
CA MET A 175 1.25 8.84 27.24
C MET A 175 1.21 8.29 28.67
N ASN A 176 0.12 8.48 29.41
CA ASN A 176 -0.02 7.91 30.74
C ASN A 176 -0.09 6.37 30.71
N LYS A 177 -0.60 5.79 29.61
CA LYS A 177 -0.76 4.35 29.46
C LYS A 177 0.52 3.62 29.04
N ILE A 178 1.51 4.29 28.45
CA ILE A 178 2.72 3.64 27.93
C ILE A 178 3.51 2.88 29.02
N LYS A 179 3.39 3.31 30.29
CA LYS A 179 4.05 2.66 31.43
C LYS A 179 3.57 1.22 31.68
N VAL A 180 2.33 0.92 31.31
CA VAL A 180 1.67 -0.37 31.58
C VAL A 180 1.36 -1.10 30.28
N HIS A 181 1.04 -0.37 29.22
CA HIS A 181 0.62 -0.91 27.93
C HIS A 181 1.71 -0.72 26.87
N LYS A 182 2.58 -1.73 26.74
CA LYS A 182 3.69 -1.75 25.78
C LYS A 182 3.25 -1.53 24.32
N ASN A 183 2.03 -1.94 23.96
CA ASN A 183 1.51 -1.76 22.60
C ASN A 183 1.26 -0.28 22.27
N ILE A 184 0.61 0.46 23.19
CA ILE A 184 0.45 1.92 23.06
C ILE A 184 1.83 2.57 22.95
N HIS A 185 2.80 2.18 23.79
CA HIS A 185 4.15 2.72 23.72
C HIS A 185 4.82 2.48 22.36
N ARG A 186 4.71 1.27 21.81
CA ARG A 186 5.26 0.94 20.50
C ARG A 186 4.60 1.76 19.38
N ILE A 187 3.28 1.89 19.39
CA ILE A 187 2.54 2.65 18.37
C ILE A 187 2.99 4.10 18.39
N LEU A 188 3.02 4.72 19.57
CA LEU A 188 3.49 6.09 19.73
C LEU A 188 4.96 6.24 19.34
N TYR A 189 5.82 5.28 19.69
CA TYR A 189 7.22 5.27 19.23
C TYR A 189 7.31 5.26 17.71
N ASN A 190 6.58 4.37 17.04
CA ASN A 190 6.62 4.25 15.58
C ASN A 190 6.12 5.50 14.88
N ASN A 191 5.08 6.15 15.42
CA ASN A 191 4.46 7.32 14.82
C ASN A 191 5.14 8.64 15.21
N LEU A 192 5.73 8.74 16.40
CA LEU A 192 6.11 10.02 17.01
C LEU A 192 7.58 10.10 17.45
N ARG A 193 8.41 9.04 17.33
CA ARG A 193 9.81 9.10 17.84
C ARG A 193 10.64 10.26 17.30
N GLN A 194 10.32 10.76 16.11
CA GLN A 194 11.04 11.89 15.52
C GLN A 194 10.64 13.21 16.21
N THR A 195 9.36 13.36 16.57
CA THR A 195 8.76 14.60 17.07
C THR A 195 8.65 14.68 18.59
N VAL A 196 8.44 13.55 19.28
CA VAL A 196 8.22 13.46 20.73
C VAL A 196 9.36 12.66 21.38
N PRO A 197 10.32 13.30 22.07
CA PRO A 197 11.42 12.62 22.74
C PRO A 197 10.97 11.59 23.78
N GLU A 198 9.87 11.84 24.48
CA GLU A 198 9.37 11.05 25.61
C GLU A 198 8.97 9.63 25.21
N VAL A 199 8.61 9.39 23.94
CA VAL A 199 8.23 8.05 23.47
C VAL A 199 9.45 7.21 23.06
N ARG A 200 10.65 7.81 22.94
CA ARG A 200 11.87 7.14 22.47
C ARG A 200 12.40 6.07 23.42
N GLY A 201 11.99 6.10 24.68
CA GLY A 201 12.36 5.09 25.68
C GLY A 201 11.73 3.70 25.47
N TYR A 202 11.06 3.45 24.33
CA TYR A 202 10.51 2.13 24.02
C TYR A 202 11.63 1.12 23.75
N VAL A 203 11.55 -0.05 24.39
CA VAL A 203 12.47 -1.17 24.20
C VAL A 203 11.69 -2.34 23.59
N GLY A 204 11.92 -2.62 22.30
CA GLY A 204 11.25 -3.67 21.52
C GLY A 204 11.67 -3.65 20.05
N ASP A 205 11.10 -4.52 19.21
CA ASP A 205 11.52 -4.79 17.83
C ASP A 205 11.02 -3.78 16.78
N GLY A 206 10.16 -2.81 17.14
CA GLY A 206 9.72 -1.73 16.24
C GLY A 206 8.85 -2.18 15.05
N ILE A 207 8.55 -3.48 14.93
CA ILE A 207 7.78 -4.06 13.83
C ILE A 207 6.30 -3.60 13.90
N SER A 208 5.65 -3.47 12.74
CA SER A 208 4.25 -3.02 12.60
C SER A 208 3.24 -3.92 13.34
N PHE A 209 2.30 -3.32 14.06
CA PHE A 209 1.33 -4.00 14.94
C PHE A 209 -0.04 -4.30 14.29
N ARG A 210 -0.74 -5.31 14.83
CA ARG A 210 -2.16 -5.63 14.62
C ARG A 210 -2.92 -5.51 15.96
N PRO A 211 -4.08 -4.84 16.06
CA PRO A 211 -4.83 -4.61 17.31
C PRO A 211 -5.17 -5.89 18.08
N TYR A 212 -5.48 -5.73 19.36
CA TYR A 212 -5.75 -6.78 20.36
C TYR A 212 -6.89 -7.77 20.02
N TRP A 213 -7.76 -7.47 19.05
CA TRP A 213 -8.93 -8.30 18.71
C TRP A 213 -8.67 -9.41 17.69
N ARG A 214 -7.43 -9.89 17.56
CA ARG A 214 -7.08 -11.01 16.68
C ARG A 214 -6.64 -12.22 17.47
#